data_AF-A0A952HA93-F1
#
_entry.id   AF-A0A952HA93-F1
#
_cell.length_a   1.000
_cell.length_b   1.000
_cell.length_c   1.000
_cell.angle_alpha   90.00
_cell.angle_beta   90.00
_cell.angle_gamma   90.00
#
_symmetry.space_group_name_H-M   'P 1'
#
loop_
_entity.id
_entity.type
_entity.pdbx_description
1 polymer ?
#
loop_
_entity_poly.entity_id
_entity_poly.type
_entity_poly.pdbx_seq_one_letter_code
_entity_poly.pdbx_strand_id
1 'polypeptide(L)'
;MSSSSGKFTEVNWADYSKVEIRYEIALYQFEHECKLLRVRFGGSYGYGSDGNGDAVYMDAMYRAAFEVLRPDGLILDFSELGYQWGDLLGRVLNAPDQWSERERPPFAVVLGAASEEGVRSLLLNDLGWSADELTWAFNEPLAAQAYVEDVMRECCAALHQRIETERHNQARSFWQLLGSDIGPEQCRSEGCHRLRVKNSGLCREHHYERVRQEPCPFK
;
A
#
# COMPACT_ATOMS: atom_id res chain seq x y z
N MET A 1 -0.67 -49.84 -26.16
CA MET A 1 -0.45 -48.66 -25.30
C MET A 1 -1.63 -47.73 -25.53
N SER A 2 -2.59 -47.68 -24.60
CA SER A 2 -3.74 -46.79 -24.71
C SER A 2 -3.34 -45.43 -24.15
N SER A 3 -3.24 -44.40 -24.99
CA SER A 3 -2.95 -43.04 -24.51
C SER A 3 -4.23 -42.46 -23.91
N SER A 4 -4.30 -42.33 -22.58
CA SER A 4 -5.36 -41.54 -21.97
C SER A 4 -5.12 -40.06 -22.27
N SER A 5 -5.86 -39.49 -23.22
CA SER A 5 -5.87 -38.05 -23.40
C SER A 5 -6.64 -37.41 -22.24
N GLY A 6 -5.98 -36.55 -21.46
CA GLY A 6 -6.66 -35.77 -20.42
C GLY A 6 -7.77 -34.89 -21.00
N LYS A 7 -8.91 -34.83 -20.31
CA LYS A 7 -10.02 -33.91 -20.65
C LYS A 7 -10.02 -32.76 -19.64
N PHE A 8 -10.12 -31.53 -20.13
CA PHE A 8 -10.36 -30.39 -19.27
C PHE A 8 -11.78 -30.44 -18.72
N THR A 9 -11.92 -30.14 -17.44
CA THR A 9 -13.19 -29.96 -16.76
C THR A 9 -13.24 -28.56 -16.19
N GLU A 10 -14.42 -27.94 -16.25
CA GLU A 10 -14.65 -26.69 -15.55
C GLU A 10 -14.53 -26.90 -14.04
N VAL A 11 -13.99 -25.90 -13.36
CA VAL A 11 -13.74 -25.92 -11.92
C VAL A 11 -14.62 -24.86 -11.28
N ASN A 12 -15.46 -25.27 -10.33
CA ASN A 12 -16.23 -24.34 -9.52
C ASN A 12 -15.47 -24.04 -8.23
N TRP A 13 -15.06 -22.78 -8.06
CA TRP A 13 -14.30 -22.35 -6.90
C TRP A 13 -15.04 -22.54 -5.57
N ALA A 14 -16.38 -22.52 -5.59
CA ALA A 14 -17.20 -22.80 -4.41
C ALA A 14 -17.07 -24.25 -3.91
N ASP A 15 -16.53 -25.18 -4.72
CA ASP A 15 -16.30 -26.57 -4.30
C ASP A 15 -15.04 -26.72 -3.43
N TYR A 16 -14.18 -25.69 -3.36
CA TYR A 16 -12.88 -25.75 -2.68
C TYR A 16 -12.90 -25.16 -1.27
N SER A 17 -13.92 -24.38 -0.93
CA SER A 17 -14.04 -23.70 0.36
C SER A 17 -15.48 -23.32 0.65
N LYS A 18 -15.89 -23.47 1.90
CA LYS A 18 -17.18 -22.97 2.41
C LYS A 18 -17.09 -21.55 2.96
N VAL A 19 -15.89 -20.97 2.97
CA VAL A 19 -15.66 -19.59 3.39
C VAL A 19 -16.16 -18.64 2.31
N GLU A 20 -17.14 -17.83 2.66
CA GLU A 20 -17.60 -16.72 1.85
C GLU A 20 -16.60 -15.56 1.94
N ILE A 21 -16.32 -14.92 0.81
CA ILE A 21 -15.40 -13.77 0.74
C ILE A 21 -16.14 -12.59 0.15
N ARG A 22 -16.14 -11.46 0.86
CA ARG A 22 -16.72 -10.18 0.39
C ARG A 22 -15.66 -9.09 0.37
N TYR A 23 -15.75 -8.19 -0.60
CA TYR A 23 -14.81 -7.10 -0.80
C TYR A 23 -15.52 -5.77 -0.67
N GLU A 24 -14.95 -4.86 0.13
CA GLU A 24 -15.43 -3.50 0.32
C GLU A 24 -14.27 -2.53 0.08
N ILE A 25 -14.53 -1.41 -0.59
CA ILE A 25 -13.54 -0.36 -0.84
C ILE A 25 -14.04 0.96 -0.25
N ALA A 26 -13.18 1.63 0.50
CA ALA A 26 -13.35 3.03 0.87
C ALA A 26 -12.31 3.90 0.15
N LEU A 27 -12.74 5.08 -0.30
CA LEU A 27 -11.89 6.09 -0.94
C LEU A 27 -11.62 7.22 0.05
N TYR A 28 -10.35 7.62 0.14
CA TYR A 28 -9.88 8.70 0.99
C TYR A 28 -9.21 9.77 0.15
N GLN A 29 -9.47 11.03 0.47
CA GLN A 29 -8.79 12.18 -0.12
C GLN A 29 -7.82 12.77 0.91
N PHE A 30 -6.54 12.47 0.72
CA PHE A 30 -5.42 13.09 1.44
C PHE A 30 -4.65 14.00 0.45
N GLU A 31 -3.32 13.93 0.43
CA GLU A 31 -2.51 14.66 -0.56
C GLU A 31 -2.62 14.05 -1.97
N HIS A 32 -3.11 12.81 -2.03
CA HIS A 32 -3.65 12.16 -3.21
C HIS A 32 -4.80 11.24 -2.80
N GLU A 33 -5.54 10.74 -3.79
CA GLU A 33 -6.57 9.73 -3.56
C GLU A 33 -5.93 8.42 -3.11
N CYS A 34 -6.42 7.88 -1.99
CA CYS A 34 -5.99 6.59 -1.46
C CYS A 34 -7.18 5.63 -1.33
N LYS A 35 -6.92 4.32 -1.47
CA LYS A 35 -7.92 3.25 -1.40
C LYS A 35 -7.67 2.34 -0.20
N LEU A 36 -8.70 2.11 0.60
CA LEU A 36 -8.70 1.08 1.63
C LEU A 36 -9.53 -0.11 1.17
N LEU A 37 -8.92 -1.29 1.09
CA LEU A 37 -9.61 -2.55 0.82
C LEU A 37 -9.91 -3.27 2.13
N ARG A 38 -11.17 -3.65 2.34
CA ARG A 38 -11.56 -4.60 3.39
C ARG A 38 -12.01 -5.90 2.74
N VAL A 39 -11.42 -7.01 3.17
CA VAL A 39 -11.76 -8.37 2.75
C VAL A 39 -12.37 -9.10 3.92
N ARG A 40 -13.65 -9.45 3.80
CA ARG A 40 -14.42 -10.09 4.87
C ARG A 40 -14.55 -11.57 4.59
N PHE A 41 -14.19 -12.38 5.58
CA PHE A 41 -14.32 -13.83 5.57
C PHE A 41 -15.49 -14.25 6.45
N GLY A 42 -16.45 -14.98 5.87
CA GLY A 42 -17.64 -15.46 6.56
C GLY A 42 -17.81 -16.98 6.42
N GLY A 43 -18.54 -17.59 7.36
CA GLY A 43 -18.85 -19.02 7.32
C GLY A 43 -18.00 -19.83 8.30
N SER A 44 -17.68 -21.08 7.96
CA SER A 44 -16.93 -21.98 8.84
C SER A 44 -15.64 -22.44 8.17
N TYR A 45 -14.52 -22.17 8.83
CA TYR A 45 -13.21 -22.70 8.46
C TYR A 45 -13.07 -24.14 8.99
N GLY A 46 -12.55 -25.05 8.17
CA GLY A 46 -12.35 -26.45 8.51
C GLY A 46 -11.41 -26.65 9.72
N TYR A 47 -11.73 -27.57 10.61
CA TYR A 47 -10.91 -27.80 11.81
C TYR A 47 -9.60 -28.49 11.45
N GLY A 48 -8.46 -27.91 11.85
CA GLY A 48 -7.15 -28.49 11.61
C GLY A 48 -6.78 -28.56 10.14
N SER A 49 -6.28 -29.72 9.71
CA SER A 49 -5.83 -29.93 8.33
C SER A 49 -6.97 -29.93 7.31
N ASP A 50 -8.21 -30.17 7.75
CA ASP A 50 -9.40 -30.05 6.88
C ASP A 50 -9.59 -28.61 6.38
N GLY A 51 -9.11 -27.61 7.14
CA GLY A 51 -9.16 -26.20 6.76
C GLY A 51 -8.04 -25.75 5.80
N ASN A 52 -7.11 -26.63 5.42
CA ASN A 52 -5.99 -26.24 4.56
C ASN A 52 -6.44 -25.75 3.18
N GLY A 53 -7.52 -26.33 2.65
CA GLY A 53 -8.17 -25.84 1.42
C GLY A 53 -8.74 -24.44 1.58
N ASP A 54 -9.41 -24.17 2.70
CA ASP A 54 -9.98 -22.86 3.02
C ASP A 54 -8.88 -21.79 3.10
N ALA A 55 -7.77 -22.05 3.80
CA ALA A 55 -6.65 -21.11 3.88
C ALA A 55 -6.04 -20.78 2.51
N VAL A 56 -5.83 -21.80 1.66
CA VAL A 56 -5.30 -21.58 0.30
C VAL A 56 -6.27 -20.77 -0.54
N TYR A 57 -7.57 -21.07 -0.45
CA TYR A 57 -8.61 -20.34 -1.16
C TYR A 57 -8.68 -18.87 -0.70
N MET A 58 -8.73 -18.63 0.61
CA MET A 58 -8.74 -17.30 1.20
C MET A 58 -7.53 -16.48 0.75
N ASP A 59 -6.32 -17.04 0.87
CA ASP A 59 -5.05 -16.41 0.48
C ASP A 59 -5.04 -16.01 -0.99
N ALA A 60 -5.39 -16.94 -1.88
CA ALA A 60 -5.43 -16.67 -3.31
C ALA A 60 -6.42 -15.56 -3.68
N MET A 61 -7.62 -15.60 -3.09
CA MET A 61 -8.71 -14.69 -3.42
C MET A 61 -8.44 -13.26 -2.94
N TYR A 62 -7.95 -13.07 -1.72
CA TYR A 62 -7.63 -11.72 -1.23
C TYR A 62 -6.42 -11.14 -1.96
N ARG A 63 -5.39 -11.94 -2.28
CA ARG A 63 -4.23 -11.47 -3.04
C ARG A 63 -4.60 -11.07 -4.47
N ALA A 64 -5.52 -11.81 -5.11
CA ALA A 64 -6.03 -11.42 -6.42
C ALA A 64 -6.77 -10.07 -6.37
N ALA A 65 -7.63 -9.87 -5.37
CA ALA A 65 -8.31 -8.59 -5.16
C ALA A 65 -7.31 -7.46 -4.89
N PHE A 66 -6.30 -7.72 -4.07
CA PHE A 66 -5.24 -6.76 -3.76
C PHE A 66 -4.45 -6.33 -5.00
N GLU A 67 -4.04 -7.27 -5.85
CA GLU A 67 -3.28 -6.96 -7.07
C GLU A 67 -4.10 -6.16 -8.08
N VAL A 68 -5.38 -6.52 -8.28
CA VAL A 68 -6.25 -5.84 -9.25
C VAL A 68 -6.63 -4.45 -8.75
N LEU A 69 -6.97 -4.32 -7.47
CA LEU A 69 -7.47 -3.07 -6.91
C LEU A 69 -6.35 -2.12 -6.52
N ARG A 70 -5.14 -2.63 -6.26
CA ARG A 70 -3.97 -1.87 -5.78
C ARG A 70 -4.34 -0.89 -4.67
N PRO A 71 -4.83 -1.38 -3.51
CA PRO A 71 -5.19 -0.51 -2.41
C PRO A 71 -3.93 0.00 -1.69
N ASP A 72 -4.09 1.13 -1.02
CA ASP A 72 -3.07 1.77 -0.18
C ASP A 72 -3.13 1.29 1.26
N GLY A 73 -4.24 0.66 1.67
CA GLY A 73 -4.40 -0.03 2.95
C GLY A 73 -5.28 -1.28 2.85
N LEU A 74 -5.10 -2.22 3.78
CA LEU A 74 -5.79 -3.52 3.78
C LEU A 74 -6.33 -3.87 5.17
N ILE A 75 -7.57 -4.33 5.23
CA ILE A 75 -8.18 -4.95 6.41
C ILE A 75 -8.60 -6.37 6.05
N LEU A 76 -8.10 -7.35 6.80
CA LEU A 76 -8.60 -8.73 6.75
C LEU A 76 -9.58 -8.95 7.91
N ASP A 77 -10.84 -9.16 7.57
CA ASP A 77 -11.92 -9.16 8.54
C ASP A 77 -12.48 -10.56 8.74
N PHE A 78 -12.21 -11.12 9.92
CA PHE A 78 -12.64 -12.44 10.39
C PHE A 78 -13.86 -12.34 11.33
N SER A 79 -14.52 -11.18 11.40
CA SER A 79 -15.67 -10.95 12.31
C SER A 79 -16.82 -11.96 12.13
N GLU A 80 -17.00 -12.46 10.91
CA GLU A 80 -18.03 -13.43 10.54
C GLU A 80 -17.48 -14.85 10.32
N LEU A 81 -16.19 -15.09 10.60
CA LEU A 81 -15.56 -16.40 10.41
C LEU A 81 -15.67 -17.23 11.70
N GLY A 82 -16.22 -18.43 11.60
CA GLY A 82 -16.05 -19.46 12.62
C GLY A 82 -14.70 -20.13 12.45
N TYR A 83 -13.79 -19.92 13.40
CA TYR A 83 -12.44 -20.51 13.39
C TYR A 83 -11.98 -20.87 14.81
N GLN A 84 -11.48 -22.09 14.99
CA GLN A 84 -10.96 -22.55 16.28
C GLN A 84 -9.47 -22.88 16.20
N TRP A 85 -9.07 -23.67 15.19
CA TRP A 85 -7.68 -24.09 15.00
C TRP A 85 -7.47 -24.60 13.57
N GLY A 86 -6.28 -24.38 13.00
CA GLY A 86 -5.92 -24.81 11.65
C GLY A 86 -4.45 -24.58 11.32
N ASP A 87 -3.87 -25.45 10.47
CA ASP A 87 -2.43 -25.46 10.20
C ASP A 87 -1.97 -24.27 9.34
N LEU A 88 -2.84 -23.79 8.44
CA LEU A 88 -2.46 -22.88 7.36
C LEU A 88 -3.10 -21.50 7.41
N LEU A 89 -3.95 -21.19 8.39
CA LEU A 89 -4.57 -19.86 8.47
C LEU A 89 -3.52 -18.75 8.57
N GLY A 90 -2.35 -19.04 9.15
CA GLY A 90 -1.22 -18.10 9.26
C GLY A 90 -0.73 -17.58 7.90
N ARG A 91 -1.01 -18.28 6.80
CA ARG A 91 -0.69 -17.80 5.44
C ARG A 91 -1.49 -16.56 5.06
N VAL A 92 -2.75 -16.50 5.51
CA VAL A 92 -3.68 -15.39 5.25
C VAL A 92 -3.33 -14.17 6.11
N LEU A 93 -2.81 -14.38 7.31
CA LEU A 93 -2.55 -13.34 8.33
C LEU A 93 -1.26 -12.53 8.09
N ASN A 94 -0.90 -12.29 6.83
CA ASN A 94 0.30 -11.51 6.49
C ASN A 94 -0.08 -10.25 5.71
N ALA A 95 0.57 -9.15 6.07
CA ALA A 95 0.63 -8.00 5.19
C ALA A 95 1.20 -8.42 3.81
N PRO A 96 0.69 -7.86 2.71
CA PRO A 96 1.23 -8.10 1.38
C PRO A 96 2.73 -7.80 1.30
N ASP A 97 3.47 -8.65 0.58
CA ASP A 97 4.94 -8.61 0.48
C ASP A 97 5.48 -7.24 0.03
N GLN A 98 4.71 -6.47 -0.75
CA GLN A 98 5.06 -5.10 -1.14
C GLN A 98 5.21 -4.12 0.03
N TRP A 99 4.79 -4.50 1.24
CA TRP A 99 4.93 -3.72 2.46
C TRP A 99 5.94 -4.34 3.43
N SER A 100 6.72 -5.35 3.03
CA SER A 100 7.67 -6.05 3.91
C SER A 100 8.76 -5.14 4.49
N GLU A 101 9.10 -4.05 3.81
CA GLU A 101 10.09 -3.07 4.27
C GLU A 101 9.49 -1.98 5.19
N ARG A 102 8.17 -2.00 5.41
CA ARG A 102 7.50 -1.01 6.26
C ARG A 102 7.48 -1.49 7.70
N GLU A 103 7.99 -0.66 8.59
CA GLU A 103 7.89 -0.89 10.04
C GLU A 103 6.42 -0.92 10.51
N ARG A 104 5.59 -0.02 9.96
CA ARG A 104 4.14 0.06 10.22
C ARG A 104 3.38 0.00 8.88
N PRO A 105 3.05 -1.18 8.37
CA PRO A 105 2.26 -1.30 7.14
C PRO A 105 0.81 -0.83 7.39
N PRO A 106 0.12 -0.26 6.38
CA PRO A 106 -1.30 0.11 6.47
C PRO A 106 -2.18 -1.15 6.40
N PHE A 107 -2.08 -1.98 7.44
CA PHE A 107 -2.66 -3.31 7.53
C PHE A 107 -3.28 -3.52 8.91
N ALA A 108 -4.47 -4.12 8.94
CA ALA A 108 -5.10 -4.54 10.19
C ALA A 108 -5.90 -5.82 9.99
N VAL A 109 -6.21 -6.48 11.11
CA VAL A 109 -7.16 -7.59 11.15
C VAL A 109 -8.30 -7.29 12.10
N VAL A 110 -9.50 -7.77 11.75
CA VAL A 110 -10.67 -7.75 12.63
C VAL A 110 -10.97 -9.17 13.08
N LEU A 111 -11.09 -9.38 14.38
CA LEU A 111 -11.38 -10.67 15.00
C LEU A 111 -12.84 -10.73 15.43
N GLY A 112 -13.52 -11.80 15.05
CA GLY A 112 -14.87 -12.10 15.53
C GLY A 112 -14.84 -12.93 16.80
N ALA A 113 -15.91 -12.86 17.60
CA ALA A 113 -16.05 -13.66 18.82
C ALA A 113 -15.83 -15.17 18.59
N ALA A 114 -16.19 -15.69 17.41
CA ALA A 114 -16.03 -17.09 17.03
C ALA A 114 -14.67 -17.44 16.41
N SER A 115 -13.76 -16.46 16.28
CA SER A 115 -12.41 -16.63 15.70
C SER A 115 -11.30 -16.11 16.63
N GLU A 116 -11.63 -15.24 17.59
CA GLU A 116 -10.66 -14.47 18.35
C GLU A 116 -9.65 -15.36 19.08
N GLU A 117 -10.11 -16.34 19.85
CA GLU A 117 -9.23 -17.24 20.59
C GLU A 117 -8.28 -17.99 19.65
N GLY A 118 -8.82 -18.58 18.58
CA GLY A 118 -8.04 -19.32 17.61
C GLY A 118 -7.00 -18.45 16.89
N VAL A 119 -7.41 -17.29 16.39
CA VAL A 119 -6.52 -16.38 15.65
C VAL A 119 -5.47 -15.80 16.59
N ARG A 120 -5.83 -15.38 17.81
CA ARG A 120 -4.86 -14.88 18.80
C ARG A 120 -3.88 -15.98 19.20
N SER A 121 -4.33 -17.20 19.44
CA SER A 121 -3.44 -18.33 19.74
C SER A 121 -2.44 -18.56 18.62
N LEU A 122 -2.89 -18.59 17.36
CA LEU A 122 -2.03 -18.73 16.20
C LEU A 122 -1.00 -17.59 16.09
N LEU A 123 -1.42 -16.34 16.28
CA LEU A 123 -0.53 -15.18 16.24
C LEU A 123 0.55 -15.25 17.33
N LEU A 124 0.15 -15.57 18.56
CA LEU A 124 1.04 -15.53 19.73
C LEU A 124 1.95 -16.76 19.83
N ASN A 125 1.40 -17.95 19.60
CA ASN A 125 2.09 -19.22 19.87
C ASN A 125 2.82 -19.77 18.65
N ASP A 126 2.22 -19.64 17.46
CA ASP A 126 2.74 -20.30 16.25
C ASP A 126 3.53 -19.33 15.37
N LEU A 127 3.09 -18.08 15.28
CA LEU A 127 3.75 -17.03 14.51
C LEU A 127 4.72 -16.17 15.34
N GLY A 128 4.73 -16.35 16.67
CA GLY A 128 5.72 -15.75 17.56
C GLY A 128 5.56 -14.26 17.83
N TRP A 129 4.38 -13.68 17.56
CA TRP A 129 4.08 -12.30 17.94
C TRP A 129 3.89 -12.18 19.45
N SER A 130 4.33 -11.08 20.05
CA SER A 130 3.94 -10.75 21.43
C SER A 130 2.60 -10.01 21.46
N ALA A 131 1.90 -10.07 22.59
CA ALA A 131 0.62 -9.39 22.77
C ALA A 131 0.73 -7.87 22.56
N ASP A 132 1.84 -7.27 22.98
CA ASP A 132 2.11 -5.84 22.83
C ASP A 132 2.38 -5.43 21.38
N GLU A 133 2.75 -6.38 20.51
CA GLU A 133 2.98 -6.15 19.08
C GLU A 133 1.69 -6.26 18.24
N LEU A 134 0.61 -6.83 18.77
CA LEU A 134 -0.68 -7.00 18.09
C LEU A 134 -1.53 -5.71 18.06
N THR A 135 -0.89 -4.56 17.90
CA THR A 135 -1.56 -3.24 17.80
C THR A 135 -2.43 -3.07 16.56
N TRP A 136 -2.32 -3.99 15.60
CA TRP A 136 -3.05 -4.04 14.35
C TRP A 136 -4.21 -5.06 14.34
N ALA A 137 -4.44 -5.76 15.47
CA ALA A 137 -5.54 -6.71 15.61
C ALA A 137 -6.65 -6.15 16.52
N PHE A 138 -7.86 -6.03 15.96
CA PHE A 138 -8.99 -5.38 16.61
C PHE A 138 -10.19 -6.31 16.67
N ASN A 139 -11.08 -6.11 17.64
CA ASN A 139 -12.37 -6.82 17.68
C ASN A 139 -13.50 -5.98 17.01
N GLU A 140 -13.21 -4.72 16.68
CA GLU A 140 -14.18 -3.77 16.12
C GLU A 140 -13.72 -3.27 14.74
N PRO A 141 -14.54 -3.42 13.68
CA PRO A 141 -14.19 -2.97 12.33
C PRO A 141 -13.83 -1.49 12.24
N LEU A 142 -14.53 -0.63 12.97
CA LEU A 142 -14.30 0.81 12.96
C LEU A 142 -12.94 1.18 13.57
N ALA A 143 -12.48 0.44 14.58
CA ALA A 143 -11.16 0.67 15.17
C ALA A 143 -10.04 0.26 14.21
N ALA A 144 -10.19 -0.88 13.54
CA ALA A 144 -9.26 -1.31 12.48
C ALA A 144 -9.20 -0.30 11.33
N GLN A 145 -10.36 0.19 10.90
CA GLN A 145 -10.44 1.22 9.85
C GLN A 145 -9.73 2.51 10.26
N ALA A 146 -10.00 3.03 11.47
CA ALA A 146 -9.34 4.23 11.96
C ALA A 146 -7.82 4.06 12.06
N TYR A 147 -7.34 2.90 12.52
CA TYR A 147 -5.92 2.58 12.56
C TYR A 147 -5.29 2.59 11.17
N VAL A 148 -5.88 1.89 10.20
CA VAL A 148 -5.32 1.81 8.84
C VAL A 148 -5.36 3.18 8.16
N GLU A 149 -6.43 3.96 8.36
CA GLU A 149 -6.55 5.33 7.84
C GLU A 149 -5.41 6.23 8.34
N ASP A 150 -5.09 6.18 9.64
CA ASP A 150 -3.99 6.93 10.25
C ASP A 150 -2.65 6.58 9.59
N VAL A 151 -2.35 5.28 9.45
CA VAL A 151 -1.12 4.81 8.79
C VAL A 151 -1.08 5.23 7.32
N MET A 152 -2.21 5.14 6.60
CA MET A 152 -2.30 5.58 5.21
C MET A 152 -2.00 7.08 5.07
N ARG A 153 -2.52 7.91 5.98
CA ARG A 153 -2.29 9.35 6.00
C ARG A 153 -0.80 9.67 6.22
N GLU A 154 -0.15 8.99 7.18
CA GLU A 154 1.29 9.11 7.43
C GLU A 154 2.11 8.72 6.19
N CYS A 155 1.78 7.57 5.57
CA CYS A 155 2.45 7.10 4.36
C CYS A 155 2.29 8.06 3.19
N CYS A 156 1.07 8.59 3.01
CA CYS A 156 0.75 9.56 1.96
C CYS A 156 1.56 10.85 2.12
N ALA A 157 1.61 11.40 3.34
CA ALA A 157 2.38 12.59 3.65
C ALA A 157 3.89 12.37 3.42
N ALA A 158 4.43 11.24 3.88
CA ALA A 158 5.84 10.90 3.68
C ALA A 158 6.22 10.75 2.20
N LEU A 159 5.34 10.14 1.38
CA LEU A 159 5.54 10.05 -0.06
C LEU A 159 5.51 11.44 -0.72
N HIS A 160 4.53 12.28 -0.35
CA HIS A 160 4.43 13.64 -0.87
C HIS A 160 5.70 14.44 -0.58
N GLN A 161 6.18 14.43 0.67
CA GLN A 161 7.40 15.12 1.08
C GLN A 161 8.64 14.61 0.31
N ARG A 162 8.73 13.30 0.05
CA ARG A 162 9.81 12.71 -0.76
C ARG A 162 9.79 13.23 -2.20
N ILE A 163 8.61 13.27 -2.82
CA ILE A 163 8.43 13.81 -4.18
C ILE A 163 8.84 15.28 -4.24
N GLU A 164 8.40 16.09 -3.27
CA GLU A 164 8.77 17.50 -3.20
C GLU A 164 10.27 17.71 -2.99
N THR A 165 10.88 16.91 -2.09
CA THR A 165 12.32 16.95 -1.83
C THR A 165 13.11 16.61 -3.09
N GLU A 166 12.71 15.57 -3.82
CA GLU A 166 13.36 15.16 -5.07
C GLU A 166 13.19 16.24 -6.14
N ARG A 167 12.00 16.83 -6.29
CA ARG A 167 11.75 17.96 -7.19
C ARG A 167 12.66 19.15 -6.85
N HIS A 168 12.79 19.48 -5.57
CA HIS A 168 13.68 20.56 -5.12
C HIS A 168 15.16 20.26 -5.35
N ASN A 169 15.59 19.03 -5.14
CA ASN A 169 16.96 18.59 -5.42
C ASN A 169 17.27 18.69 -6.92
N GLN A 170 16.37 18.23 -7.78
CA GLN A 170 16.50 18.37 -9.24
C GLN A 170 16.53 19.84 -9.67
N ALA A 171 15.67 20.68 -9.09
CA ALA A 171 15.68 22.12 -9.32
C ALA A 171 17.05 22.71 -8.93
N ARG A 172 17.61 22.33 -7.78
CA ARG A 172 18.90 22.81 -7.28
C ARG A 172 20.05 22.36 -8.18
N SER A 173 20.06 21.10 -8.60
CA SER A 173 21.08 20.58 -9.52
C SER A 173 21.06 21.34 -10.85
N PHE A 174 19.87 21.58 -11.41
CA PHE A 174 19.74 22.40 -12.62
C PHE A 174 20.21 23.84 -12.39
N TRP A 175 19.83 24.46 -11.27
CA TRP A 175 20.28 25.80 -10.90
C TRP A 175 21.81 25.92 -10.79
N GLN A 176 22.47 24.91 -10.24
CA GLN A 176 23.92 24.84 -10.14
C GLN A 176 24.60 24.73 -11.52
N LEU A 177 24.02 23.96 -12.44
CA LEU A 177 24.53 23.81 -13.81
C LEU A 177 24.53 25.13 -14.60
N LEU A 178 23.62 26.06 -14.30
CA LEU A 178 23.59 27.38 -14.93
C LEU A 178 24.85 28.20 -14.62
N GLY A 179 25.56 27.88 -13.53
CA GLY A 179 26.75 28.61 -13.09
C GLY A 179 26.43 30.03 -12.62
N SER A 180 27.46 30.84 -12.41
CA SER A 180 27.29 32.26 -12.03
C SER A 180 26.91 33.13 -13.23
N ASP A 181 26.36 34.29 -12.92
CA ASP A 181 26.17 35.41 -13.85
C ASP A 181 27.53 35.85 -14.43
N ILE A 182 27.62 36.11 -15.74
CA ILE A 182 28.87 36.40 -16.49
C ILE A 182 28.78 37.60 -17.44
N GLY A 183 29.94 38.22 -17.70
CA GLY A 183 30.12 39.26 -18.72
C GLY A 183 29.49 40.61 -18.35
N PRO A 184 29.60 41.63 -19.22
CA PRO A 184 28.91 42.92 -19.02
C PRO A 184 27.46 42.91 -19.51
N GLU A 185 27.05 41.86 -20.23
CA GLU A 185 25.75 41.79 -20.91
C GLU A 185 24.62 41.41 -19.95
N GLN A 186 23.57 42.23 -19.94
CA GLN A 186 22.39 42.03 -19.11
C GLN A 186 21.45 40.96 -19.68
N CYS A 187 20.64 40.38 -18.79
CA CYS A 187 19.53 39.51 -19.09
C CYS A 187 18.56 40.18 -20.08
N ARG A 188 18.09 39.42 -21.07
CA ARG A 188 17.11 39.90 -22.07
C ARG A 188 15.66 39.90 -21.59
N SER A 189 15.40 39.46 -20.36
CA SER A 189 14.05 39.54 -19.78
C SER A 189 13.70 41.00 -19.50
N GLU A 190 12.45 41.38 -19.81
CA GLU A 190 11.98 42.75 -19.65
C GLU A 190 12.07 43.18 -18.18
N GLY A 191 12.67 44.36 -17.94
CA GLY A 191 12.86 44.90 -16.58
C GLY A 191 13.94 44.20 -15.74
N CYS A 192 14.72 43.26 -16.29
CA CYS A 192 15.77 42.58 -15.53
C CYS A 192 17.15 43.23 -15.74
N HIS A 193 17.83 43.57 -14.64
CA HIS A 193 19.19 44.15 -14.66
C HIS A 193 20.30 43.16 -14.30
N ARG A 194 19.96 41.89 -14.06
CA ARG A 194 20.96 40.83 -13.75
C ARG A 194 21.78 40.51 -15.00
N LEU A 195 23.01 40.03 -14.83
CA LEU A 195 23.84 39.61 -15.95
C LEU A 195 23.40 38.22 -16.45
N ARG A 196 23.73 37.88 -17.69
CA ARG A 196 23.36 36.59 -18.28
C ARG A 196 24.25 35.44 -17.79
N VAL A 197 23.81 34.20 -17.98
CA VAL A 197 24.66 33.00 -17.75
C VAL A 197 25.42 32.58 -19.01
N LYS A 198 26.34 31.62 -18.84
CA LYS A 198 27.05 31.00 -19.97
C LYS A 198 26.06 30.35 -20.94
N ASN A 199 26.25 30.59 -22.23
CA ASN A 199 25.43 30.03 -23.32
C ASN A 199 23.93 30.38 -23.30
N SER A 200 23.52 31.45 -22.61
CA SER A 200 22.14 31.95 -22.67
C SER A 200 22.11 33.48 -22.64
N GLY A 201 21.07 34.07 -23.24
CA GLY A 201 20.80 35.50 -23.14
C GLY A 201 20.03 35.91 -21.87
N LEU A 202 19.80 34.97 -20.95
CA LEU A 202 19.05 35.19 -19.71
C LEU A 202 19.96 35.03 -18.49
N CYS A 203 19.63 35.70 -17.38
CA CYS A 203 20.23 35.41 -16.07
C CYS A 203 19.77 34.03 -15.56
N ARG A 204 20.38 33.53 -14.47
CA ARG A 204 20.05 32.20 -13.92
C ARG A 204 18.55 32.03 -13.66
N GLU A 205 17.92 33.04 -13.05
CA GLU A 205 16.50 33.04 -12.69
C GLU A 205 15.60 32.91 -13.93
N HIS A 206 15.73 33.82 -14.88
CA HIS A 206 14.90 33.79 -16.08
C HIS A 206 15.24 32.59 -16.99
N HIS A 207 16.48 32.10 -16.99
CA HIS A 207 16.82 30.86 -17.67
C HIS A 207 16.08 29.68 -17.03
N TYR A 208 16.12 29.57 -15.71
CA TYR A 208 15.37 28.55 -14.96
C TYR A 208 13.90 28.56 -15.33
N GLU A 209 13.25 29.72 -15.20
CA GLU A 209 11.82 29.86 -15.46
C GLU A 209 11.47 29.52 -16.92
N ARG A 210 12.33 29.92 -17.86
CA ARG A 210 12.11 29.63 -19.29
C ARG A 210 12.21 28.14 -19.62
N VAL A 211 13.13 27.42 -18.99
CA VAL A 211 13.35 25.98 -19.24
C VAL A 211 12.37 25.11 -18.46
N ARG A 212 12.10 25.45 -17.20
CA ARG A 212 11.29 24.65 -16.28
C ARG A 212 9.79 25.01 -16.36
N GLN A 213 9.45 26.12 -17.01
CA GLN A 213 8.07 26.62 -17.14
C GLN A 213 7.36 26.81 -15.79
N GLU A 214 8.13 27.13 -14.75
CA GLU A 214 7.66 27.38 -13.39
C GLU A 214 8.51 28.49 -12.75
N PRO A 215 8.01 29.21 -11.72
CA PRO A 215 8.79 30.20 -11.01
C PRO A 215 10.08 29.62 -10.43
N CYS A 216 11.17 30.39 -10.49
CA CYS A 216 12.43 29.95 -9.88
C CYS A 216 12.29 29.87 -8.34
N PRO A 217 12.63 28.74 -7.69
CA PRO A 217 12.53 28.61 -6.24
C PRO A 217 13.75 29.17 -5.48
N PHE A 218 14.76 29.73 -6.17
CA PHE A 218 16.04 30.17 -5.59
C PHE A 218 16.26 31.69 -5.69
N LYS A 219 15.18 32.48 -5.69
CA LYS A 219 15.24 33.94 -5.77
C LYS A 219 15.93 34.54 -4.55
#